data_AF-A0A7C4Y2C7-F1
#
_entry.id   AF-A0A7C4Y2C7-F1
#
_cell.length_a   1.000
_cell.length_b   1.000
_cell.length_c   1.000
_cell.angle_alpha   90.00
_cell.angle_beta   90.00
_cell.angle_gamma   90.00
#
_symmetry.space_group_name_H-M   'P 1'
#
loop_
_entity.id
_entity.type
_entity.pdbx_description
1 polymer ?
#
loop_
_entity_poly.entity_id
_entity_poly.type
_entity_poly.pdbx_seq_one_letter_code
_entity_poly.pdbx_strand_id
1 'polypeptide(L)'
;MLFVPWRYIADWKCDMCGLCCKAYSVVLSFQEWLNIVKNYGVETTATGLNKLYLRRKSDGSCVFLYRLPNMHLCGLQHMKPTACKLWPFKVLTAPKYGYARDAAYPYLG
;
A
#
# COMPACT_ATOMS: atom_id res chain seq x y z
N MET A 1 -2.10 -11.15 12.53
CA MET A 1 -2.76 -11.08 11.21
C MET A 1 -2.52 -12.41 10.53
N LEU A 2 -3.58 -13.14 10.15
CA LEU A 2 -3.46 -14.42 9.46
C LEU A 2 -3.37 -14.15 7.95
N PHE A 3 -2.33 -14.67 7.29
CA PHE A 3 -2.23 -14.58 5.83
C PHE A 3 -3.03 -15.72 5.20
N VAL A 4 -3.80 -15.39 4.16
CA VAL A 4 -4.55 -16.36 3.36
C VAL A 4 -3.88 -16.48 1.98
N PRO A 5 -3.74 -17.69 1.41
CA PRO A 5 -3.20 -17.86 0.06
C PRO A 5 -4.00 -17.09 -0.98
N TRP A 6 -3.32 -16.48 -1.94
CA TRP A 6 -3.97 -15.66 -2.97
C TRP A 6 -5.00 -16.46 -3.79
N ARG A 7 -4.77 -17.77 -4.00
CA ARG A 7 -5.67 -18.68 -4.73
C ARG A 7 -7.02 -18.89 -4.04
N TYR A 8 -7.14 -18.58 -2.75
CA TYR A 8 -8.39 -18.73 -2.00
C TYR A 8 -9.27 -17.48 -2.07
N ILE A 9 -8.77 -16.40 -2.70
CA ILE A 9 -9.46 -15.13 -2.82
C ILE A 9 -9.99 -15.02 -4.26
N ALA A 10 -11.31 -14.93 -4.41
CA ALA A 10 -11.96 -14.80 -5.72
C ALA A 10 -11.76 -13.40 -6.32
N ASP A 11 -11.98 -12.36 -5.52
CA ASP A 11 -11.86 -10.96 -5.94
C ASP A 11 -11.36 -10.08 -4.80
N TRP A 12 -10.82 -8.92 -5.17
CA TRP A 12 -10.51 -7.87 -4.22
C TRP A 12 -10.91 -6.51 -4.78
N LYS A 13 -11.65 -5.74 -3.99
CA LYS A 13 -12.02 -4.36 -4.29
C LYS A 13 -11.87 -3.47 -3.06
N CYS A 14 -11.56 -2.21 -3.30
CA CYS A 14 -11.58 -1.19 -2.27
C CYS A 14 -13.03 -0.90 -1.86
N ASP A 15 -13.33 -1.06 -0.57
CA ASP A 15 -14.61 -0.74 0.06
C ASP A 15 -14.61 0.64 0.74
N MET A 16 -13.53 1.42 0.56
CA MET A 16 -13.34 2.74 1.18
C MET A 16 -13.24 2.70 2.71
N CYS A 17 -12.79 1.59 3.29
CA CYS A 17 -12.54 1.47 4.73
C CYS A 17 -11.36 2.33 5.24
N GLY A 18 -10.41 2.67 4.36
CA GLY A 18 -9.21 3.44 4.69
C GLY A 18 -8.11 2.67 5.43
N LEU A 19 -8.27 1.36 5.65
CA LEU A 19 -7.30 0.52 6.36
C LEU A 19 -5.92 0.52 5.69
N CYS A 20 -5.86 0.54 4.36
CA CYS A 20 -4.61 0.62 3.60
C CYS A 20 -3.77 1.87 3.93
N CYS A 21 -4.43 2.96 4.32
CA CYS A 21 -3.78 4.23 4.69
C CYS A 21 -3.38 4.28 6.17
N LYS A 22 -3.74 3.28 6.98
CA LYS A 22 -3.45 3.23 8.42
C LYS A 22 -2.54 2.06 8.81
N ALA A 23 -2.62 0.95 8.08
CA ALA A 23 -2.01 -0.31 8.46
C ALA A 23 -0.47 -0.32 8.40
N TYR A 24 0.15 0.51 7.54
CA TYR A 24 1.60 0.50 7.35
C TYR A 24 2.14 1.83 6.80
N SER A 25 3.47 2.00 6.89
CA SER A 25 4.16 3.12 6.25
C SER A 25 4.45 2.76 4.80
N VAL A 26 3.86 3.51 3.87
CA VAL A 26 3.97 3.25 2.42
C VAL A 26 5.36 3.62 1.94
N VAL A 27 6.14 2.63 1.52
CA VAL A 27 7.45 2.82 0.87
C VAL A 27 7.25 3.24 -0.58
N LEU A 28 8.05 4.20 -1.03
CA LEU A 28 8.08 4.71 -2.39
C LEU A 28 9.35 4.28 -3.10
N SER A 29 9.25 3.95 -4.38
CA SER A 29 10.39 4.03 -5.29
C SER A 29 10.80 5.49 -5.51
N PHE A 30 12.00 5.70 -6.03
CA PHE A 30 12.48 7.05 -6.34
C PHE A 30 11.58 7.78 -7.36
N GLN A 31 11.10 7.07 -8.39
CA GLN A 31 10.20 7.65 -9.40
C GLN A 31 8.83 8.03 -8.81
N GLU A 32 8.25 7.19 -7.94
CA GLU A 32 7.01 7.52 -7.25
C GLU A 32 7.18 8.72 -6.32
N TRP A 33 8.31 8.79 -5.61
CA TRP A 33 8.64 9.93 -4.76
C TRP A 33 8.75 11.22 -5.57
N LEU A 34 9.51 11.22 -6.67
CA LEU A 34 9.62 12.39 -7.57
C LEU A 34 8.25 12.86 -8.06
N ASN A 35 7.40 11.93 -8.49
CA ASN A 35 6.05 12.25 -8.96
C ASN A 35 5.20 12.87 -7.84
N ILE A 36 5.29 12.35 -6.61
CA ILE A 36 4.53 12.88 -5.47
C ILE A 36 5.03 14.27 -5.09
N VAL A 37 6.34 14.47 -4.96
CA VAL A 37 6.93 15.77 -4.61
C VAL A 37 6.58 16.82 -5.65
N LYS A 38 6.62 16.48 -6.95
CA LYS A 38 6.26 17.41 -8.04
C LYS A 38 4.80 17.89 -7.96
N ASN A 39 3.88 17.04 -7.52
CA ASN A 39 2.44 17.35 -7.53
C ASN A 39 1.92 17.87 -6.18
N TYR A 40 2.55 17.49 -5.06
CA TYR A 40 2.02 17.71 -3.71
C TYR A 40 3.04 18.28 -2.72
N GLY A 41 4.27 18.55 -3.14
CA GLY A 41 5.31 19.09 -2.27
C GLY A 41 6.02 18.03 -1.42
N VAL A 42 7.25 18.35 -1.00
CA VAL A 42 8.14 17.44 -0.27
C VAL A 42 7.62 17.10 1.13
N GLU A 43 6.84 17.99 1.72
CA GLU A 43 6.19 17.86 3.03
C GLU A 43 5.14 16.76 3.12
N THR A 44 4.72 16.21 1.97
CA THR A 44 3.84 15.02 1.92
C THR A 44 4.61 13.70 1.95
N THR A 45 5.94 13.77 2.00
CA THR A 45 6.84 12.63 2.07
C THR A 45 7.65 12.63 3.36
N ALA A 46 8.27 11.50 3.67
CA ALA A 46 9.20 11.35 4.77
C ALA A 46 10.39 10.49 4.34
N THR A 47 11.57 10.80 4.85
CA THR A 47 12.80 10.03 4.65
C THR A 47 13.08 9.16 5.87
N GLY A 48 13.43 7.90 5.65
CA GLY A 48 14.06 7.04 6.65
C GLY A 48 15.50 6.73 6.23
N LEU A 49 16.18 5.83 6.97
CA LEU A 49 17.59 5.49 6.76
C LEU A 49 17.99 5.35 5.28
N ASN A 50 17.31 4.45 4.54
CA ASN A 50 17.55 4.18 3.11
C ASN A 50 16.25 4.05 2.31
N LYS A 51 15.15 4.67 2.77
CA LYS A 51 13.83 4.52 2.17
C LYS A 51 13.05 5.83 2.17
N LEU A 52 12.24 6.00 1.13
CA LEU A 52 11.32 7.11 0.96
C LEU A 52 9.91 6.63 1.30
N TYR A 53 9.14 7.48 1.98
CA TYR A 53 7.80 7.12 2.45
C TYR A 53 6.80 8.22 2.14
N LEU A 54 5.52 7.85 2.07
CA LEU A 54 4.44 8.81 2.31
C LEU A 54 4.49 9.27 3.76
N ARG A 55 4.30 10.58 3.99
CA ARG A 55 4.20 11.12 5.34
C ARG A 55 2.97 10.58 6.05
N ARG A 56 3.10 10.34 7.36
CA ARG A 56 2.00 10.02 8.26
C ARG A 56 1.62 11.26 9.07
N LYS A 57 0.33 11.43 9.32
CA LYS A 57 -0.22 12.43 10.24
C LYS A 57 0.07 12.02 11.69
N SER A 58 -0.22 12.91 12.63
CA SER A 58 -0.06 12.65 14.07
C SER A 58 -0.90 11.48 14.57
N ASP A 59 -2.07 11.23 13.97
CA ASP A 59 -2.94 10.07 14.27
C ASP A 59 -2.42 8.76 13.66
N GLY A 60 -1.27 8.79 13.00
CA GLY A 60 -0.69 7.67 12.29
C GLY A 60 -1.34 7.37 10.94
N SER A 61 -2.37 8.08 10.47
CA SER A 61 -2.88 7.85 9.11
C SER A 61 -1.96 8.44 8.03
N CYS A 62 -2.01 7.92 6.81
CA CYS A 62 -1.35 8.52 5.65
C CYS A 62 -1.86 9.96 5.43
N VAL A 63 -0.96 10.88 5.08
CA VAL A 63 -1.29 12.29 4.81
C VAL A 63 -2.39 12.45 3.76
N PHE A 64 -2.47 11.53 2.80
CA PHE A 64 -3.46 11.52 1.72
C PHE A 64 -4.79 10.82 2.07
N LEU A 65 -5.02 10.44 3.33
CA LEU A 65 -6.30 9.91 3.78
C LEU A 65 -7.30 11.06 4.01
N TYR A 66 -8.40 11.05 3.28
CA TYR A 66 -9.54 11.95 3.46
C TYR A 66 -10.69 11.19 4.12
N ARG A 67 -11.30 11.79 5.14
CA ARG A 67 -12.46 11.24 5.84
C ARG A 67 -13.70 12.01 5.45
N LEU A 68 -14.67 11.30 4.89
CA LEU A 68 -16.05 11.73 4.69
C LEU A 68 -16.93 11.01 5.72
N PRO A 69 -18.20 11.43 5.94
CA PRO A 69 -19.03 10.91 7.02
C PRO A 69 -19.07 9.37 7.11
N ASN A 70 -19.18 8.69 5.96
CA ASN A 70 -19.31 7.23 5.87
C ASN A 70 -18.22 6.54 5.04
N MET A 71 -17.16 7.26 4.63
CA MET A 71 -16.14 6.69 3.75
C MET A 71 -14.77 7.33 3.95
N HIS A 72 -13.73 6.54 3.70
CA HIS A 72 -12.34 6.99 3.75
C HIS A 72 -11.72 6.86 2.36
N LEU A 73 -11.38 8.00 1.76
CA LEU A 73 -10.86 8.08 0.41
C LEU A 73 -9.36 8.40 0.41
N CYS A 74 -8.64 7.86 -0.55
CA CYS A 74 -7.24 8.20 -0.79
C CYS A 74 -7.17 9.33 -1.82
N GLY A 75 -6.44 10.40 -1.55
CA GLY A 75 -6.23 11.50 -2.49
C GLY A 75 -5.34 11.17 -3.70
N LEU A 76 -4.62 10.04 -3.66
CA LEU A 76 -3.70 9.64 -4.72
C LEU A 76 -4.31 8.67 -5.75
N GLN A 77 -5.64 8.52 -5.87
CA GLN A 77 -6.26 7.45 -6.67
C GLN A 77 -5.58 7.17 -8.03
N HIS A 78 -5.35 8.22 -8.83
CA HIS A 78 -4.78 8.12 -10.18
C HIS A 78 -3.27 7.87 -10.22
N MET A 79 -2.56 8.13 -9.12
CA MET A 79 -1.09 8.00 -9.03
C MET A 79 -0.66 7.24 -7.78
N LYS A 80 -1.50 6.29 -7.33
CA LYS A 80 -1.20 5.47 -6.16
C LYS A 80 0.15 4.79 -6.33
N PRO A 81 1.01 4.83 -5.30
CA PRO A 81 2.22 4.01 -5.27
C PRO A 81 1.89 2.53 -5.43
N THR A 82 2.85 1.77 -5.94
CA THR A 82 2.78 0.33 -6.16
C THR A 82 2.41 -0.40 -4.87
N ALA A 83 3.02 -0.02 -3.74
CA ALA A 83 2.66 -0.58 -2.43
C ALA A 83 1.17 -0.36 -2.08
N CYS A 84 0.61 0.82 -2.37
CA CYS A 84 -0.81 1.10 -2.15
C CYS A 84 -1.72 0.31 -3.09
N LYS A 85 -1.31 0.10 -4.36
CA LYS A 85 -2.06 -0.69 -5.35
C LYS A 85 -2.06 -2.18 -5.00
N LEU A 86 -0.98 -2.67 -4.40
CA LEU A 86 -0.83 -4.06 -3.98
C LEU A 86 -1.51 -4.38 -2.66
N TRP A 87 -1.98 -3.41 -1.88
CA TRP A 87 -2.74 -3.70 -0.67
C TRP A 87 -3.97 -4.57 -0.99
N PRO A 88 -4.31 -5.59 -0.19
CA PRO A 88 -3.68 -6.09 1.04
C PRO A 88 -2.68 -7.24 0.80
N PHE A 89 -2.25 -7.44 -0.44
CA PHE A 89 -1.36 -8.54 -0.82
C PHE A 89 0.07 -8.33 -0.33
N LYS A 90 0.69 -9.44 0.08
CA LYS A 90 2.11 -9.48 0.44
C LYS A 90 2.84 -10.39 -0.52
N VAL A 91 3.47 -9.78 -1.52
CA VAL A 91 4.26 -10.47 -2.54
C VAL A 91 5.63 -10.80 -1.98
N LEU A 92 6.04 -12.06 -2.05
CA LEU A 92 7.30 -12.58 -1.54
C LEU A 92 7.95 -13.46 -2.59
N THR A 93 9.29 -13.58 -2.52
CA THR A 93 10.05 -14.47 -3.40
C THR A 93 9.83 -15.96 -3.11
N ALA A 94 9.34 -16.30 -1.91
CA ALA A 94 8.97 -17.65 -1.53
C ALA A 94 7.82 -17.63 -0.51
N PRO A 95 6.96 -18.68 -0.45
CA PRO A 95 5.92 -18.79 0.56
C PRO A 95 6.50 -18.83 1.98
N LYS A 96 6.06 -17.92 2.87
CA LYS A 96 6.56 -17.84 4.27
C LYS A 96 5.50 -18.08 5.35
N TYR A 97 4.22 -18.15 4.98
CA TYR A 97 3.11 -18.09 5.94
C TYR A 97 2.16 -19.32 5.87
N GLY A 98 2.71 -20.50 5.55
CA GLY A 98 1.93 -21.73 5.38
C GLY A 98 1.33 -21.87 3.97
N TYR A 99 0.65 -23.01 3.73
CA TYR A 99 -0.01 -23.34 2.45
C TYR A 99 0.87 -23.10 1.22
N ALA A 100 2.13 -23.55 1.26
CA ALA A 100 3.15 -23.16 0.27
C ALA A 100 2.73 -23.43 -1.18
N ARG A 101 2.02 -24.53 -1.44
CA ARG A 101 1.50 -24.87 -2.78
C ARG A 101 0.44 -23.89 -3.28
N ASP A 102 -0.41 -23.40 -2.38
CA ASP A 102 -1.51 -22.49 -2.73
C ASP A 102 -1.06 -21.03 -2.74
N ALA A 103 -0.02 -20.70 -1.97
CA ALA A 103 0.56 -19.36 -1.91
C ALA A 103 1.58 -19.12 -3.04
N ALA A 104 2.12 -20.17 -3.66
CA ALA A 104 3.04 -20.05 -4.78
C ALA A 104 2.33 -19.58 -6.06
N TYR A 105 3.04 -18.80 -6.86
CA TYR A 105 2.67 -18.46 -8.23
C TYR A 105 3.85 -18.81 -9.14
N PRO A 106 3.77 -19.91 -9.93
CA PRO A 106 4.83 -20.25 -10.86
C PRO A 106 4.80 -19.28 -12.05
N TYR A 107 5.80 -18.41 -12.13
CA TYR A 107 5.98 -17.52 -13.28
C TYR A 107 6.64 -18.32 -14.42
N LEU A 108 5.91 -18.54 -15.51
CA LEU A 108 6.34 -19.39 -16.63
C LEU A 108 7.09 -18.66 -17.75
N GLY A 109 7.39 -17.37 -17.60
CA GLY A 109 8.00 -16.53 -18.64
C GLY A 109 6.96 -15.69 -19.35
#